data_AF-A0A372R1F2-F1
#
_entry.id   AF-A0A372R1F2-F1
#
_cell.length_a   1.000
_cell.length_b   1.000
_cell.length_c   1.000
_cell.angle_alpha   90.00
_cell.angle_beta   90.00
_cell.angle_gamma   90.00
#
_symmetry.space_group_name_H-M   'P 1'
#
loop_
_entity.id
_entity.type
_entity.pdbx_description
1 polymer ?
#
loop_
_entity_poly.entity_id
_entity_poly.type
_entity_poly.pdbx_seq_one_letter_code
_entity_poly.pdbx_strand_id
1 'polypeptide(L)'
;MNDDLIKYNDDETVNVPFGRVAEWYISKHPLLKNIKLKCQSRKKTPELVKENIITVDRVEGAVNYIEWRTNKGETKSTNRIDDIVHLTPMGEEYVKEIEAGKRKDRLCWSWTMYCTGGNSCQRKCGNIGSCKENCANRNFPNNIKNSHNMHLCKVRVISESKLSWLKTSKPLRIKIIGSHLSANALNTHIPNSSKLNLTREIWDKIILNRRSNYKTAKEIKMTLLAPYNGANEETLWNVLNDQCEICNDTKLRGFIKRDDRRLKENPESWTILHYLVTEILKLKGYVLYYQQPDPLAPEDHPDHYYQLTLSNDLWLKNGQKFGNFCIGLDGTYDLNNDHVPILTVIVENNTGCATPLAFSLSNKENNWTIRLAIQANIPCSRSECNHEWYYQDLPSGKGFERISNCANIQLWNPLAMIDKHRPSRIAIQSLLRGSILCWFHIMKTIGENFRNGIFLGQFIIH
;
A
#
# COMPACT_ATOMS: atom_id res chain seq x y z
N MET A 1 -4.69 -14.73 24.30
CA MET A 1 -6.01 -14.16 24.65
C MET A 1 -6.68 -15.19 25.56
N ASN A 2 -7.22 -14.79 26.71
CA ASN A 2 -7.79 -15.73 27.69
C ASN A 2 -9.19 -16.19 27.25
N ASP A 3 -9.45 -17.50 27.34
CA ASP A 3 -10.78 -18.10 27.13
C ASP A 3 -11.85 -17.54 28.07
N ASP A 4 -11.44 -16.90 29.18
CA ASP A 4 -12.30 -16.19 30.13
C ASP A 4 -13.21 -15.14 29.48
N LEU A 5 -12.82 -14.61 28.31
CA LEU A 5 -13.59 -13.62 27.56
C LEU A 5 -14.73 -14.25 26.74
N ILE A 6 -14.77 -15.57 26.60
CA ILE A 6 -15.82 -16.30 25.88
C ILE A 6 -16.81 -16.87 26.90
N LYS A 7 -18.11 -16.85 26.58
CA LYS A 7 -19.14 -17.56 27.32
C LYS A 7 -19.78 -18.57 26.39
N TYR A 8 -19.63 -19.85 26.70
CA TYR A 8 -20.30 -20.93 25.97
C TYR A 8 -21.70 -21.13 26.53
N ASN A 9 -22.69 -21.24 25.65
CA ASN A 9 -24.08 -21.50 26.00
C ASN A 9 -24.45 -22.94 25.63
N ASP A 10 -25.52 -23.46 26.25
CA ASP A 10 -25.97 -24.84 26.06
C ASP A 10 -26.51 -25.15 24.65
N ASP A 11 -26.75 -24.13 23.83
CA ASP A 11 -27.33 -24.26 22.49
C ASP A 11 -26.31 -24.09 21.33
N GLU A 12 -25.06 -24.45 21.61
CA GLU A 12 -23.92 -24.40 20.68
C GLU A 12 -23.60 -22.98 20.18
N THR A 13 -24.05 -21.97 20.93
CA THR A 13 -23.69 -20.57 20.68
C THR A 13 -22.69 -20.08 21.71
N VAL A 14 -21.95 -19.04 21.33
CA VAL A 14 -21.07 -18.34 22.27
C VAL A 14 -21.43 -16.87 22.34
N ASN A 15 -21.20 -16.28 23.51
CA ASN A 15 -21.25 -14.84 23.73
C ASN A 15 -19.84 -14.32 23.95
N VAL A 16 -19.49 -13.26 23.23
CA VAL A 16 -18.17 -12.62 23.26
C VAL A 16 -18.32 -11.08 23.28
N PRO A 17 -17.31 -10.35 23.75
CA PRO A 17 -17.18 -8.92 23.49
C PRO A 17 -17.12 -8.61 21.99
N PHE A 18 -17.60 -7.43 21.60
CA PHE A 18 -17.25 -6.86 20.29
C PHE A 18 -15.73 -6.61 20.18
N GLY A 19 -15.24 -6.40 18.96
CA GLY A 19 -13.83 -6.14 18.71
C GLY A 19 -13.00 -7.40 18.45
N ARG A 20 -11.72 -7.37 18.84
CA ARG A 20 -10.72 -8.38 18.47
C ARG A 20 -11.04 -9.78 19.00
N VAL A 21 -11.76 -9.90 20.11
CA VAL A 21 -12.16 -11.21 20.69
C VAL A 21 -13.08 -11.98 19.73
N ALA A 22 -14.00 -11.30 19.06
CA ALA A 22 -14.91 -11.91 18.08
C ALA A 22 -14.15 -12.47 16.87
N GLU A 23 -13.19 -11.70 16.35
CA GLU A 23 -12.31 -12.16 15.27
C GLU A 23 -11.43 -13.34 15.72
N TRP A 24 -10.85 -13.25 16.92
CA TRP A 24 -10.01 -14.29 17.49
C TRP A 24 -10.75 -15.62 17.60
N TYR A 25 -11.95 -15.62 18.21
CA TYR A 25 -12.80 -16.81 18.34
C TYR A 25 -13.07 -17.48 16.99
N ILE A 26 -13.46 -16.69 15.99
CA ILE A 26 -13.73 -17.19 14.63
C ILE A 26 -12.47 -17.77 14.00
N SER A 27 -11.32 -17.12 14.17
CA SER A 27 -10.06 -17.55 13.55
C SER A 27 -9.49 -18.84 14.14
N LYS A 28 -9.74 -19.09 15.43
CA LYS A 28 -9.24 -20.27 16.16
C LYS A 28 -10.23 -21.43 16.18
N HIS A 29 -11.48 -21.20 15.79
CA HIS A 29 -12.49 -22.27 15.75
C HIS A 29 -12.05 -23.41 14.81
N PRO A 30 -12.06 -24.69 15.25
CA PRO A 30 -11.55 -25.82 14.46
C PRO A 30 -12.20 -25.95 13.08
N LEU A 31 -13.52 -25.78 12.99
CA LEU A 31 -14.24 -25.80 11.70
C LEU A 31 -13.85 -24.65 10.76
N LEU A 32 -13.18 -23.61 11.21
CA LEU A 32 -12.85 -22.43 10.42
C LEU A 32 -11.35 -22.26 10.19
N LYS A 33 -10.52 -23.15 10.77
CA LYS A 33 -9.07 -23.13 10.57
C LYS A 33 -8.74 -23.23 9.08
N ASN A 34 -7.94 -22.30 8.57
CA ASN A 34 -7.55 -22.21 7.16
C ASN A 34 -8.70 -22.00 6.16
N ILE A 35 -9.87 -21.58 6.63
CA ILE A 35 -11.05 -21.36 5.80
C ILE A 35 -11.25 -19.88 5.51
N LYS A 36 -11.40 -19.57 4.22
CA LYS A 36 -11.83 -18.24 3.81
C LYS A 36 -13.34 -18.07 4.04
N LEU A 37 -13.69 -17.03 4.79
CA LEU A 37 -15.07 -16.57 4.95
C LEU A 37 -15.38 -15.43 3.97
N LYS A 38 -16.51 -15.54 3.27
CA LYS A 38 -17.14 -14.43 2.53
C LYS A 38 -18.26 -13.86 3.37
N CYS A 39 -18.27 -12.55 3.49
CA CYS A 39 -19.28 -11.82 4.21
C CYS A 39 -20.46 -11.49 3.29
N GLN A 40 -21.69 -11.79 3.70
CA GLN A 40 -22.87 -11.11 3.14
C GLN A 40 -23.47 -10.25 4.21
N SER A 41 -23.33 -8.93 4.10
CA SER A 41 -23.99 -8.03 5.04
C SER A 41 -25.39 -7.71 4.53
N ARG A 42 -26.41 -8.09 5.29
CA ARG A 42 -27.57 -7.23 5.55
C ARG A 42 -27.37 -6.64 6.94
N LYS A 43 -26.61 -5.56 7.03
CA LYS A 43 -26.45 -4.84 8.29
C LYS A 43 -27.80 -4.15 8.57
N LYS A 44 -28.48 -4.50 9.67
CA LYS A 44 -29.64 -3.72 10.18
C LYS A 44 -29.23 -2.51 11.03
N THR A 45 -27.94 -2.44 11.37
CA THR A 45 -27.32 -1.32 12.09
C THR A 45 -27.50 0.06 11.43
N PRO A 46 -27.56 0.24 10.08
CA PRO A 46 -27.66 1.57 9.49
C PRO A 46 -28.93 2.33 9.86
N GLU A 47 -30.04 1.62 10.14
CA GLU A 47 -31.29 2.26 10.60
C GLU A 47 -31.11 2.86 12.00
N LEU A 48 -30.60 2.07 12.93
CA LEU A 48 -30.38 2.50 14.31
C LEU A 48 -29.28 3.57 14.44
N VAL A 49 -28.30 3.59 13.53
CA VAL A 49 -27.31 4.68 13.43
C VAL A 49 -27.98 5.96 12.94
N LYS A 50 -28.86 5.88 11.94
CA LYS A 50 -29.62 7.05 11.43
C LYS A 50 -30.60 7.59 12.47
N GLU A 51 -31.19 6.73 13.27
CA GLU A 51 -32.05 7.09 14.41
C GLU A 51 -31.24 7.61 15.61
N ASN A 52 -29.90 7.65 15.52
CA ASN A 52 -29.00 8.07 16.59
C ASN A 52 -29.19 7.27 17.90
N ILE A 53 -29.55 5.99 17.79
CA ILE A 53 -29.68 5.04 18.91
C ILE A 53 -28.33 4.38 19.21
N ILE A 54 -27.53 4.12 18.18
CA ILE A 54 -26.21 3.49 18.32
C ILE A 54 -25.17 4.20 17.48
N THR A 55 -23.91 4.09 17.88
CA THR A 55 -22.74 4.39 17.05
C THR A 55 -21.95 3.12 16.78
N VAL A 56 -21.14 3.14 15.72
CA VAL A 56 -20.25 2.03 15.36
C VAL A 56 -18.84 2.59 15.23
N ASP A 57 -17.98 2.16 16.13
CA ASP A 57 -16.59 2.56 16.17
C ASP A 57 -15.68 1.43 15.68
N ARG A 58 -14.51 1.82 15.18
CA ARG A 58 -13.48 0.85 14.82
C ARG A 58 -12.65 0.54 16.06
N VAL A 59 -12.20 -0.71 16.18
CA VAL A 59 -11.10 -1.02 17.11
C VAL A 59 -9.90 -0.13 16.82
N GLU A 60 -9.21 0.27 17.88
CA GLU A 60 -8.00 1.07 17.80
C GLU A 60 -6.97 0.45 16.84
N GLY A 61 -6.35 1.29 16.01
CA GLY A 61 -5.36 0.88 15.01
C GLY A 61 -5.92 0.19 13.76
N ALA A 62 -7.24 0.09 13.58
CA ALA A 62 -7.83 -0.43 12.35
C ALA A 62 -7.55 0.49 11.16
N VAL A 63 -6.96 -0.05 10.08
CA VAL A 63 -6.64 0.70 8.85
C VAL A 63 -6.98 -0.06 7.56
N ASN A 64 -7.16 -1.38 7.64
CA ASN A 64 -7.55 -2.23 6.52
C ASN A 64 -9.06 -2.20 6.29
N TYR A 65 -9.58 -1.12 5.73
CA TYR A 65 -10.95 -0.98 5.27
C TYR A 65 -11.02 -0.09 4.02
N ILE A 66 -12.13 -0.14 3.30
CA ILE A 66 -12.37 0.74 2.15
C ILE A 66 -13.43 1.75 2.56
N GLU A 67 -13.17 3.02 2.29
CA GLU A 67 -14.12 4.12 2.38
C GLU A 67 -14.55 4.56 1.00
N TRP A 68 -15.80 4.96 0.86
CA TRP A 68 -16.34 5.55 -0.37
C TRP A 68 -17.43 6.57 -0.03
N ARG A 69 -17.50 7.65 -0.80
CA ARG A 69 -18.63 8.57 -0.74
C ARG A 69 -19.78 8.05 -1.60
N THR A 70 -20.97 8.13 -1.05
CA THR A 70 -22.19 7.88 -1.82
C THR A 70 -22.57 9.10 -2.64
N ASN A 71 -23.44 8.92 -3.63
CA ASN A 71 -24.00 10.03 -4.43
C ASN A 71 -24.72 11.10 -3.59
N LYS A 72 -25.06 10.79 -2.32
CA LYS A 72 -25.69 11.72 -1.37
C LYS A 72 -24.68 12.45 -0.48
N GLY A 73 -23.38 12.30 -0.74
CA GLY A 73 -22.31 12.88 0.07
C GLY A 73 -21.98 12.11 1.35
N GLU A 74 -22.77 11.09 1.72
CA GLU A 74 -22.48 10.26 2.90
C GLU A 74 -21.22 9.41 2.67
N THR A 75 -20.25 9.48 3.59
CA THR A 75 -19.12 8.54 3.61
C THR A 75 -19.57 7.21 4.19
N LYS A 76 -19.30 6.12 3.46
CA LYS A 76 -19.51 4.73 3.90
C LYS A 76 -18.20 3.98 3.91
N SER A 77 -18.13 2.93 4.71
CA SER A 77 -16.96 2.07 4.77
C SER A 77 -17.32 0.60 4.86
N THR A 78 -16.36 -0.28 4.52
CA THR A 78 -16.54 -1.72 4.67
C THR A 78 -16.70 -2.09 6.13
N ASN A 79 -17.72 -2.88 6.47
CA ASN A 79 -17.91 -3.39 7.83
C ASN A 79 -16.84 -4.42 8.19
N ARG A 80 -16.47 -4.50 9.48
CA ARG A 80 -15.53 -5.49 10.00
C ARG A 80 -16.12 -6.20 11.22
N ILE A 81 -15.69 -7.43 11.51
CA ILE A 81 -16.29 -8.24 12.60
C ILE A 81 -15.82 -7.77 13.97
N ASP A 82 -14.69 -7.08 13.96
CA ASP A 82 -14.08 -6.39 15.08
C ASP A 82 -14.53 -4.92 15.16
N ASP A 83 -15.63 -4.53 14.51
CA ASP A 83 -16.28 -3.24 14.81
C ASP A 83 -16.93 -3.31 16.20
N ILE A 84 -16.98 -2.17 16.89
CA ILE A 84 -17.57 -2.03 18.22
C ILE A 84 -18.87 -1.22 18.10
N VAL A 85 -19.93 -1.71 18.73
CA VAL A 85 -21.23 -1.03 18.74
C VAL A 85 -21.45 -0.43 20.12
N HIS A 86 -21.73 0.87 20.17
CA HIS A 86 -22.01 1.61 21.39
C HIS A 86 -23.44 2.15 21.39
N LEU A 87 -24.05 2.24 22.58
CA LEU A 87 -25.29 2.98 22.78
C LEU A 87 -24.98 4.48 22.83
N THR A 88 -25.83 5.28 22.20
CA THR A 88 -25.87 6.73 22.44
C THR A 88 -26.70 7.03 23.70
N PRO A 89 -26.73 8.28 24.21
CA PRO A 89 -27.67 8.64 25.27
C PRO A 89 -29.13 8.31 24.94
N MET A 90 -29.54 8.48 23.68
CA MET A 90 -30.88 8.09 23.22
C MET A 90 -31.06 6.57 23.19
N GLY A 91 -30.00 5.82 22.83
CA GLY A 91 -30.00 4.38 22.90
C GLY A 91 -30.11 3.85 24.32
N GLU A 92 -29.45 4.50 25.28
CA GLU A 92 -29.55 4.19 26.71
C GLU A 92 -31.00 4.32 27.21
N GLU A 93 -31.69 5.40 26.85
CA GLU A 93 -33.12 5.58 27.16
C GLU A 93 -33.99 4.53 26.47
N TYR A 94 -33.72 4.24 25.20
CA TYR A 94 -34.43 3.21 24.45
C TYR A 94 -34.31 1.84 25.13
N VAL A 95 -33.12 1.49 25.63
CA VAL A 95 -32.89 0.24 26.35
C VAL A 95 -33.66 0.21 27.67
N LYS A 96 -33.72 1.32 28.43
CA LYS A 96 -34.57 1.41 29.64
C LYS A 96 -36.04 1.17 29.34
N GLU A 97 -36.55 1.68 28.21
CA GLU A 97 -37.93 1.41 27.77
C GLU A 97 -38.16 -0.05 27.37
N ILE A 98 -37.16 -0.73 26.80
CA ILE A 98 -37.21 -2.17 26.52
C ILE A 98 -37.27 -2.95 27.83
N GLU A 99 -36.41 -2.63 28.79
CA GLU A 99 -36.35 -3.28 30.11
C GLU A 99 -37.67 -3.08 30.89
N ALA A 100 -38.32 -1.93 30.73
CA ALA A 100 -39.63 -1.64 31.30
C ALA A 100 -40.82 -2.28 30.52
N GLY A 101 -40.56 -3.06 29.47
CA GLY A 101 -41.58 -3.71 28.64
C GLY A 101 -42.39 -2.77 27.75
N LYS A 102 -41.98 -1.50 27.62
CA LYS A 102 -42.68 -0.47 26.83
C LYS A 102 -42.33 -0.50 25.36
N ARG A 103 -41.15 -1.01 25.01
CA ARG A 103 -40.69 -1.18 23.63
C ARG A 103 -40.21 -2.59 23.34
N LYS A 104 -40.31 -2.97 22.07
CA LYS A 104 -39.75 -4.23 21.58
C LYS A 104 -38.24 -4.11 21.41
N ASP A 105 -37.51 -5.11 21.88
CA ASP A 105 -36.08 -5.20 21.66
C ASP A 105 -35.73 -5.38 20.17
N ARG A 106 -34.75 -4.61 19.70
CA ARG A 106 -34.34 -4.55 18.29
C ARG A 106 -32.97 -5.15 18.09
N LEU A 107 -32.78 -5.76 16.92
CA LEU A 107 -31.51 -6.30 16.48
C LEU A 107 -30.59 -5.16 16.03
N CYS A 108 -29.48 -4.93 16.74
CA CYS A 108 -28.50 -3.89 16.42
C CYS A 108 -27.34 -4.38 15.56
N TRP A 109 -27.02 -5.68 15.66
CA TRP A 109 -26.02 -6.34 14.84
C TRP A 109 -26.58 -7.63 14.26
N SER A 110 -26.35 -7.87 12.98
CA SER A 110 -26.63 -9.15 12.34
C SER A 110 -25.72 -9.33 11.14
N TRP A 111 -24.94 -10.40 11.16
CA TRP A 111 -24.06 -10.72 10.05
C TRP A 111 -23.89 -12.21 9.86
N THR A 112 -24.08 -12.64 8.61
CA THR A 112 -23.82 -14.01 8.19
C THR A 112 -22.60 -14.07 7.27
N MET A 113 -21.63 -14.86 7.67
CA MET A 113 -20.44 -15.20 6.89
C MET A 113 -20.51 -16.66 6.46
N TYR A 114 -19.98 -16.95 5.27
CA TYR A 114 -20.05 -18.28 4.66
C TYR A 114 -18.66 -18.74 4.25
N CYS A 115 -18.37 -20.03 4.40
CA CYS A 115 -17.18 -20.61 3.80
C CYS A 115 -17.24 -20.48 2.27
N THR A 116 -16.16 -20.02 1.64
CA THR A 116 -16.12 -19.80 0.19
C THR A 116 -16.09 -21.05 -0.67
N GLY A 117 -16.14 -22.25 -0.07
CA GLY A 117 -16.12 -23.52 -0.78
C GLY A 117 -14.79 -23.76 -1.49
N GLY A 118 -13.79 -24.26 -0.74
CA GLY A 118 -12.53 -24.73 -1.31
C GLY A 118 -12.64 -26.11 -1.94
N ASN A 119 -11.55 -26.60 -2.52
CA ASN A 119 -11.48 -27.92 -3.17
C ASN A 119 -11.86 -29.09 -2.23
N SER A 120 -11.79 -28.87 -0.92
CA SER A 120 -12.09 -29.85 0.14
C SER A 120 -13.48 -29.68 0.79
N CYS A 121 -14.34 -28.79 0.26
CA CYS A 121 -15.67 -28.58 0.81
C CYS A 121 -16.75 -29.27 -0.04
N GLN A 122 -17.71 -29.93 0.61
CA GLN A 122 -18.95 -30.37 -0.01
C GLN A 122 -19.85 -29.18 -0.33
N ARG A 123 -20.18 -29.01 -1.60
CA ARG A 123 -21.12 -27.98 -2.07
C ARG A 123 -22.56 -28.40 -1.81
N LYS A 124 -23.48 -27.45 -1.84
CA LYS A 124 -24.94 -27.71 -1.72
C LYS A 124 -25.48 -28.72 -2.76
N CYS A 125 -24.85 -28.86 -3.94
CA CYS A 125 -25.19 -29.89 -4.93
C CYS A 125 -24.67 -31.29 -4.59
N GLY A 126 -24.03 -31.48 -3.44
CA GLY A 126 -23.50 -32.75 -2.94
C GLY A 126 -22.09 -33.10 -3.42
N ASN A 127 -21.56 -32.44 -4.46
CA ASN A 127 -20.21 -32.69 -4.97
C ASN A 127 -19.14 -31.93 -4.16
N ILE A 128 -17.93 -32.47 -4.12
CA ILE A 128 -16.80 -31.92 -3.36
C ILE A 128 -15.95 -31.03 -4.27
N GLY A 129 -15.59 -29.85 -3.80
CA GLY A 129 -14.69 -28.91 -4.49
C GLY A 129 -15.34 -28.16 -5.65
N SER A 130 -16.00 -28.83 -6.59
CA SER A 130 -16.67 -28.26 -7.75
C SER A 130 -18.15 -28.62 -7.80
N CYS A 131 -18.95 -27.86 -8.57
CA CYS A 131 -20.37 -28.19 -8.76
C CYS A 131 -20.52 -29.48 -9.58
N LYS A 132 -21.62 -30.23 -9.36
CA LYS A 132 -21.98 -31.35 -10.25
C LYS A 132 -22.16 -30.85 -11.68
N GLU A 133 -21.94 -31.72 -12.65
CA GLU A 133 -22.02 -31.33 -14.06
C GLU A 133 -23.39 -30.79 -14.46
N ASN A 134 -24.44 -31.45 -13.96
CA ASN A 134 -25.84 -31.10 -14.22
C ASN A 134 -26.39 -30.09 -13.20
N CYS A 135 -25.51 -29.40 -12.46
CA CYS A 135 -25.94 -28.39 -11.51
C CYS A 135 -26.48 -27.18 -12.27
N ALA A 136 -27.76 -26.85 -12.07
CA ALA A 136 -28.41 -25.69 -12.69
C ALA A 136 -27.66 -24.36 -12.47
N ASN A 137 -26.85 -24.28 -11.41
CA ASN A 137 -26.05 -23.10 -11.08
C ASN A 137 -24.60 -23.16 -11.60
N ARG A 138 -24.15 -24.20 -12.32
CA ARG A 138 -22.77 -24.35 -12.84
C ARG A 138 -22.39 -23.28 -13.87
N ASN A 139 -23.38 -22.75 -14.59
CA ASN A 139 -23.16 -21.83 -15.71
C ASN A 139 -23.19 -20.34 -15.29
N PHE A 140 -23.45 -20.03 -14.01
CA PHE A 140 -23.43 -18.63 -13.55
C PHE A 140 -22.01 -18.19 -13.18
N PRO A 141 -21.67 -16.89 -13.29
CA PRO A 141 -20.42 -16.36 -12.74
C PRO A 141 -20.31 -16.69 -11.24
N ASN A 142 -19.23 -17.37 -10.84
CA ASN A 142 -19.04 -17.92 -9.49
C ASN A 142 -20.08 -18.95 -9.02
N ASN A 143 -20.88 -19.51 -9.92
CA ASN A 143 -22.00 -20.42 -9.66
C ASN A 143 -23.15 -19.81 -8.81
N ILE A 144 -23.53 -18.55 -9.09
CA ILE A 144 -24.47 -17.76 -8.28
C ILE A 144 -25.66 -17.25 -9.11
N LYS A 145 -26.90 -17.63 -8.74
CA LYS A 145 -28.14 -17.04 -9.32
C LYS A 145 -28.61 -15.78 -8.57
N ASN A 146 -28.38 -15.70 -7.26
CA ASN A 146 -28.54 -14.51 -6.42
C ASN A 146 -27.64 -14.67 -5.17
N SER A 147 -27.43 -13.60 -4.39
CA SER A 147 -26.56 -13.66 -3.20
C SER A 147 -26.94 -14.80 -2.23
N HIS A 148 -28.21 -15.18 -2.11
CA HIS A 148 -28.63 -16.20 -1.15
C HIS A 148 -28.53 -17.64 -1.69
N ASN A 149 -28.31 -17.80 -3.00
CA ASN A 149 -28.36 -19.07 -3.72
C ASN A 149 -26.96 -19.53 -4.19
N MET A 150 -25.96 -19.39 -3.31
CA MET A 150 -24.60 -19.80 -3.63
C MET A 150 -24.42 -21.31 -3.35
N HIS A 151 -24.01 -22.09 -4.36
CA HIS A 151 -23.57 -23.50 -4.23
C HIS A 151 -22.20 -23.59 -3.54
N LEU A 152 -22.08 -23.02 -2.35
CA LEU A 152 -20.90 -23.06 -1.50
C LEU A 152 -21.01 -24.18 -0.45
N CYS A 153 -20.01 -24.21 0.43
CA CYS A 153 -19.99 -25.04 1.62
C CYS A 153 -21.20 -24.73 2.53
N LYS A 154 -21.66 -25.74 3.28
CA LYS A 154 -22.75 -25.61 4.25
C LYS A 154 -22.35 -24.81 5.49
N VAL A 155 -21.05 -24.63 5.75
CA VAL A 155 -20.54 -23.91 6.92
C VAL A 155 -20.90 -22.43 6.89
N ARG A 156 -21.54 -21.97 7.97
CA ARG A 156 -21.91 -20.57 8.19
C ARG A 156 -21.49 -20.11 9.58
N VAL A 157 -21.12 -18.84 9.67
CA VAL A 157 -20.92 -18.12 10.92
C VAL A 157 -21.99 -17.04 10.98
N ILE A 158 -22.85 -17.11 11.98
CA ILE A 158 -23.92 -16.16 12.23
C ILE A 158 -23.53 -15.39 13.48
N SER A 159 -23.49 -14.06 13.37
CA SER A 159 -23.25 -13.18 14.51
C SER A 159 -24.41 -12.22 14.68
N GLU A 160 -24.88 -12.03 15.90
CA GLU A 160 -26.03 -11.19 16.21
C GLU A 160 -25.90 -10.51 17.58
N SER A 161 -26.48 -9.32 17.69
CA SER A 161 -26.62 -8.60 18.96
C SER A 161 -27.92 -7.82 18.97
N LYS A 162 -28.59 -7.79 20.12
CA LYS A 162 -29.74 -6.92 20.37
C LYS A 162 -29.34 -5.68 21.17
N LEU A 163 -30.19 -4.66 21.17
CA LEU A 163 -29.94 -3.41 21.92
C LEU A 163 -29.81 -3.69 23.43
N SER A 164 -30.72 -4.48 24.00
CA SER A 164 -30.67 -4.85 25.42
C SER A 164 -29.37 -5.57 25.82
N TRP A 165 -28.71 -6.25 24.87
CA TRP A 165 -27.49 -7.01 25.14
C TRP A 165 -26.26 -6.12 25.24
N LEU A 166 -26.27 -4.92 24.66
CA LEU A 166 -25.10 -4.04 24.59
C LEU A 166 -24.55 -3.61 25.97
N LYS A 167 -25.38 -3.67 27.02
CA LYS A 167 -24.96 -3.41 28.41
C LYS A 167 -24.24 -4.58 29.08
N THR A 168 -24.32 -5.77 28.49
CA THR A 168 -23.63 -6.95 29.03
C THR A 168 -22.16 -6.94 28.65
N SER A 169 -21.32 -7.65 29.40
CA SER A 169 -19.88 -7.76 29.11
C SER A 169 -19.59 -8.55 27.82
N LYS A 170 -20.52 -9.39 27.36
CA LYS A 170 -20.36 -10.28 26.20
C LYS A 170 -21.57 -10.17 25.25
N PRO A 171 -21.81 -8.99 24.66
CA PRO A 171 -23.04 -8.64 23.93
C PRO A 171 -23.19 -9.37 22.59
N LEU A 172 -22.08 -9.76 21.95
CA LEU A 172 -22.12 -10.36 20.62
C LEU A 172 -22.28 -11.87 20.73
N ARG A 173 -23.38 -12.37 20.18
CA ARG A 173 -23.64 -13.80 20.08
C ARG A 173 -23.15 -14.34 18.74
N ILE A 174 -22.41 -15.44 18.76
CA ILE A 174 -21.89 -16.11 17.56
C ILE A 174 -22.37 -17.56 17.56
N LYS A 175 -22.88 -18.01 16.41
CA LYS A 175 -23.26 -19.40 16.14
C LYS A 175 -22.56 -19.88 14.87
N ILE A 176 -21.91 -21.03 14.94
CA ILE A 176 -21.25 -21.67 13.80
C ILE A 176 -22.04 -22.94 13.47
N ILE A 177 -22.52 -23.06 12.24
CA ILE A 177 -23.36 -24.19 11.80
C ILE A 177 -22.83 -24.82 10.52
N GLY A 178 -23.19 -26.08 10.31
CA GLY A 178 -22.85 -26.86 9.12
C GLY A 178 -21.48 -27.54 9.21
N SER A 179 -21.14 -28.28 8.15
CA SER A 179 -19.88 -29.04 8.06
C SER A 179 -19.25 -28.86 6.68
N HIS A 180 -17.92 -28.99 6.61
CA HIS A 180 -17.19 -28.96 5.32
C HIS A 180 -17.36 -30.25 4.53
N LEU A 181 -17.41 -31.39 5.23
CA LEU A 181 -17.63 -32.71 4.66
C LEU A 181 -18.75 -33.41 5.45
N SER A 182 -19.33 -34.46 4.90
CA SER A 182 -20.20 -35.35 5.70
C SER A 182 -19.36 -36.06 6.75
N ALA A 183 -19.98 -36.42 7.89
CA ALA A 183 -19.31 -37.11 9.00
C ALA A 183 -18.56 -38.39 8.57
N ASN A 184 -18.96 -39.00 7.45
CA ASN A 184 -18.41 -40.25 6.92
C ASN A 184 -17.18 -40.08 6.00
N ALA A 185 -16.72 -38.86 5.73
CA ALA A 185 -15.65 -38.59 4.75
C ALA A 185 -14.32 -38.10 5.38
N LEU A 186 -14.17 -38.22 6.70
CA LEU A 186 -12.96 -37.83 7.41
C LEU A 186 -11.84 -38.83 7.13
N ASN A 187 -10.80 -38.45 6.36
CA ASN A 187 -9.41 -38.74 6.75
C ASN A 187 -8.25 -38.19 5.88
N THR A 188 -8.42 -37.47 4.76
CA THR A 188 -7.22 -37.18 3.93
C THR A 188 -7.07 -35.79 3.32
N HIS A 189 -7.99 -34.83 3.53
CA HIS A 189 -7.93 -33.56 2.79
C HIS A 189 -7.55 -32.36 3.66
N ILE A 190 -6.26 -32.02 3.64
CA ILE A 190 -5.72 -30.74 4.09
C ILE A 190 -6.15 -29.65 3.07
N PRO A 191 -6.87 -28.60 3.48
CA PRO A 191 -7.28 -27.53 2.57
C PRO A 191 -6.07 -26.70 2.10
N ASN A 192 -5.69 -26.81 0.83
CA ASN A 192 -4.72 -25.89 0.22
C ASN A 192 -5.38 -24.53 -0.04
N SER A 193 -5.11 -23.55 0.82
CA SER A 193 -5.53 -22.17 0.60
C SER A 193 -4.38 -21.33 -0.02
N SER A 194 -4.58 -20.87 -1.25
CA SER A 194 -3.58 -20.10 -2.01
C SER A 194 -3.48 -18.62 -1.61
N LYS A 195 -4.26 -18.14 -0.64
CA LYS A 195 -4.26 -16.73 -0.19
C LYS A 195 -3.87 -16.60 1.30
N LEU A 196 -3.45 -15.39 1.69
CA LEU A 196 -3.12 -15.03 3.08
C LEU A 196 -4.34 -15.19 3.98
N ASN A 197 -4.20 -15.97 5.05
CA ASN A 197 -5.26 -16.16 6.05
C ASN A 197 -4.95 -15.38 7.34
N LEU A 198 -4.31 -14.21 7.23
CA LEU A 198 -3.93 -13.41 8.38
C LEU A 198 -5.15 -12.79 9.08
N THR A 199 -5.10 -12.65 10.41
CA THR A 199 -6.10 -11.91 11.20
C THR A 199 -6.06 -10.41 10.85
N ARG A 200 -7.19 -9.69 10.91
CA ARG A 200 -7.20 -8.27 10.51
C ARG A 200 -6.20 -7.44 11.30
N GLU A 201 -5.95 -7.78 12.56
CA GLU A 201 -4.94 -7.10 13.38
C GLU A 201 -3.56 -7.14 12.72
N ILE A 202 -3.17 -8.29 12.19
CA ILE A 202 -1.90 -8.44 11.48
C ILE A 202 -1.94 -7.69 10.14
N TRP A 203 -3.06 -7.70 9.42
CA TRP A 203 -3.21 -6.86 8.22
C TRP A 203 -3.03 -5.37 8.56
N ASP A 204 -3.66 -4.90 9.62
CA ASP A 204 -3.57 -3.52 10.09
C ASP A 204 -2.11 -3.18 10.47
N LYS A 205 -1.43 -4.04 11.22
CA LYS A 205 -0.01 -3.88 11.59
C LYS A 205 0.90 -3.82 10.36
N ILE A 206 0.70 -4.68 9.37
CA ILE A 206 1.48 -4.66 8.13
C ILE A 206 1.27 -3.34 7.39
N ILE A 207 0.01 -2.90 7.23
CA ILE A 207 -0.32 -1.65 6.55
C ILE A 207 0.29 -0.47 7.31
N LEU A 208 0.13 -0.40 8.63
CA LEU A 208 0.70 0.66 9.46
C LEU A 208 2.23 0.72 9.32
N ASN A 209 2.92 -0.42 9.39
CA ASN A 209 4.38 -0.48 9.22
C ASN A 209 4.81 -0.07 7.80
N ARG A 210 4.04 -0.47 6.78
CA ARG A 210 4.32 -0.12 5.38
C ARG A 210 4.11 1.38 5.15
N ARG A 211 3.03 1.96 5.66
CA ARG A 211 2.65 3.36 5.41
C ARG A 211 3.42 4.37 6.28
N SER A 212 3.76 4.02 7.51
CA SER A 212 4.49 4.92 8.42
C SER A 212 5.98 5.02 8.13
N ASN A 213 6.61 3.92 7.74
CA ASN A 213 8.07 3.81 7.68
C ASN A 213 8.58 3.25 6.34
N TYR A 214 7.70 3.10 5.34
CA TYR A 214 8.03 2.50 4.03
C TYR A 214 8.76 1.15 4.11
N LYS A 215 8.60 0.44 5.23
CA LYS A 215 9.33 -0.81 5.49
C LYS A 215 9.13 -1.80 4.36
N THR A 216 10.22 -2.45 3.98
CA THR A 216 10.24 -3.57 3.04
C THR A 216 9.53 -4.79 3.63
N ALA A 217 9.15 -5.73 2.77
CA ALA A 217 8.57 -7.00 3.22
C ALA A 217 9.47 -7.73 4.25
N LYS A 218 10.81 -7.61 4.11
CA LYS A 218 11.77 -8.22 5.03
C LYS A 218 11.71 -7.57 6.41
N GLU A 219 11.71 -6.24 6.48
CA GLU A 219 11.65 -5.49 7.75
C GLU A 219 10.31 -5.65 8.45
N ILE A 220 9.21 -5.68 7.68
CA ILE A 220 7.87 -5.97 8.22
C ILE A 220 7.86 -7.39 8.81
N LYS A 221 8.41 -8.37 8.10
CA LYS A 221 8.49 -9.75 8.60
C LYS A 221 9.31 -9.85 9.88
N MET A 222 10.46 -9.17 9.95
CA MET A 222 11.25 -9.08 11.18
C MET A 222 10.45 -8.47 12.34
N THR A 223 9.66 -7.42 12.06
CA THR A 223 8.79 -6.78 13.06
C THR A 223 7.71 -7.75 13.56
N LEU A 224 7.12 -8.56 12.66
CA LEU A 224 6.13 -9.59 13.03
C LEU A 224 6.74 -10.76 13.82
N LEU A 225 8.04 -11.06 13.60
CA LEU A 225 8.77 -12.12 14.30
C LEU A 225 9.32 -11.67 15.66
N ALA A 226 9.50 -10.38 15.89
CA ALA A 226 10.11 -9.84 17.12
C ALA A 226 9.47 -10.36 18.43
N PRO A 227 8.13 -10.54 18.55
CA PRO A 227 7.51 -11.13 19.75
C PRO A 227 7.92 -12.58 20.04
N TYR A 228 8.48 -13.29 19.06
CA TYR A 228 8.89 -14.68 19.16
C TYR A 228 10.40 -14.86 19.39
N ASN A 229 11.13 -13.76 19.63
CA ASN A 229 12.55 -13.83 19.95
C ASN A 229 12.76 -14.64 21.24
N GLY A 230 13.54 -15.72 21.15
CA GLY A 230 13.79 -16.63 22.28
C GLY A 230 12.75 -17.76 22.44
N ALA A 231 11.75 -17.85 21.56
CA ALA A 231 10.83 -18.99 21.52
C ALA A 231 11.55 -20.26 21.03
N ASN A 232 11.10 -21.43 21.50
CA ASN A 232 11.63 -22.71 21.03
C ASN A 232 11.17 -23.03 19.59
N GLU A 233 11.86 -23.96 18.95
CA GLU A 233 11.65 -24.31 17.54
C GLU A 233 10.22 -24.82 17.28
N GLU A 234 9.65 -25.59 18.20
CA GLU A 234 8.27 -26.11 18.12
C GLU A 234 7.22 -24.99 18.11
N THR A 235 7.38 -23.98 18.97
CA THR A 235 6.49 -22.82 19.03
C THR A 235 6.54 -22.03 17.73
N LEU A 236 7.75 -21.79 17.20
CA LEU A 236 7.93 -21.11 15.91
C LEU A 236 7.30 -21.89 14.76
N TRP A 237 7.48 -23.22 14.75
CA TRP A 237 6.94 -24.10 13.74
C TRP A 237 5.40 -24.09 13.75
N ASN A 238 4.80 -24.13 14.93
CA ASN A 238 3.35 -24.05 15.11
C ASN A 238 2.77 -22.72 14.61
N VAL A 239 3.40 -21.58 14.92
CA VAL A 239 2.95 -20.25 14.48
C VAL A 239 3.09 -20.09 12.96
N LEU A 240 4.18 -20.60 12.37
CA LEU A 240 4.40 -20.60 10.92
C LEU A 240 3.34 -21.44 10.18
N ASN A 241 2.92 -22.57 10.77
CA ASN A 241 1.92 -23.46 10.20
C ASN A 241 0.49 -22.98 10.38
N ASP A 242 0.19 -22.23 11.43
CA ASP A 242 -1.13 -21.64 11.63
C ASP A 242 -1.49 -20.60 10.56
N GLN A 243 -0.50 -19.99 9.87
CA GLN A 243 -0.65 -19.00 8.78
C GLN A 243 -1.58 -17.79 9.04
N CYS A 244 -2.09 -17.66 10.28
CA CYS A 244 -2.96 -16.58 10.73
C CYS A 244 -2.18 -15.37 11.28
N GLU A 245 -0.93 -15.57 11.68
CA GLU A 245 -0.12 -14.54 12.33
C GLU A 245 1.15 -14.21 11.54
N ILE A 246 1.79 -15.22 10.95
CA ILE A 246 2.96 -15.07 10.10
C ILE A 246 2.64 -15.57 8.70
N CYS A 247 3.11 -14.84 7.69
CA CYS A 247 2.94 -15.25 6.30
C CYS A 247 4.28 -15.42 5.58
N ASN A 248 4.24 -16.16 4.48
CA ASN A 248 5.41 -16.32 3.61
C ASN A 248 5.72 -15.01 2.84
N ASP A 249 6.98 -14.83 2.49
CA ASP A 249 7.49 -13.59 1.90
C ASP A 249 6.82 -13.25 0.57
N THR A 250 6.54 -14.27 -0.25
CA THR A 250 5.89 -14.09 -1.56
C THR A 250 4.49 -13.51 -1.40
N LYS A 251 3.71 -14.08 -0.47
CA LYS A 251 2.37 -13.60 -0.13
C LYS A 251 2.43 -12.20 0.49
N LEU A 252 3.38 -11.92 1.40
CA LEU A 252 3.57 -10.60 2.00
C LEU A 252 3.89 -9.52 0.96
N ARG A 253 4.84 -9.79 0.06
CA ARG A 253 5.17 -8.92 -1.07
C ARG A 253 3.95 -8.65 -1.95
N GLY A 254 3.19 -9.70 -2.27
CA GLY A 254 1.95 -9.58 -3.04
C GLY A 254 0.83 -8.83 -2.31
N PHE A 255 0.87 -8.75 -0.98
CA PHE A 255 -0.05 -7.92 -0.20
C PHE A 255 0.36 -6.45 -0.19
N ILE A 256 1.63 -6.17 0.11
CA ILE A 256 2.19 -4.81 0.07
C ILE A 256 1.95 -4.17 -1.31
N LYS A 257 2.27 -4.88 -2.40
CA LYS A 257 2.01 -4.40 -3.77
C LYS A 257 0.54 -4.03 -4.02
N ARG A 258 -0.41 -4.78 -3.42
CA ARG A 258 -1.85 -4.48 -3.56
C ARG A 258 -2.27 -3.27 -2.74
N ASP A 259 -1.73 -3.08 -1.54
CA ASP A 259 -2.02 -1.90 -0.72
C ASP A 259 -1.42 -0.64 -1.36
N ASP A 260 -0.16 -0.71 -1.79
CA ASP A 260 0.51 0.37 -2.51
C ASP A 260 -0.31 0.78 -3.76
N ARG A 261 -0.83 -0.19 -4.52
CA ARG A 261 -1.70 0.10 -5.67
C ARG A 261 -3.02 0.79 -5.28
N ARG A 262 -3.63 0.42 -4.16
CA ARG A 262 -4.86 1.09 -3.68
C ARG A 262 -4.63 2.55 -3.36
N LEU A 263 -3.46 2.90 -2.84
CA LEU A 263 -3.07 4.30 -2.61
C LEU A 263 -2.87 5.05 -3.95
N LYS A 264 -2.27 4.38 -4.95
CA LYS A 264 -2.06 4.96 -6.29
C LYS A 264 -3.36 5.24 -7.04
N GLU A 265 -4.38 4.39 -6.87
CA GLU A 265 -5.70 4.57 -7.50
C GLU A 265 -6.53 5.72 -6.88
N ASN A 266 -6.00 6.41 -5.84
CA ASN A 266 -6.64 7.61 -5.28
C ASN A 266 -6.13 8.88 -6.02
N PRO A 267 -6.99 9.60 -6.79
CA PRO A 267 -6.63 10.79 -7.58
C PRO A 267 -6.04 11.96 -6.77
N GLU A 268 -6.15 11.91 -5.45
CA GLU A 268 -5.64 12.93 -4.53
C GLU A 268 -4.10 13.02 -4.52
N SER A 269 -3.37 11.95 -4.86
CA SER A 269 -1.90 11.90 -4.68
C SER A 269 -1.12 12.86 -5.60
N TRP A 270 -1.48 12.95 -6.90
CA TRP A 270 -0.83 13.88 -7.84
C TRP A 270 -1.28 15.33 -7.62
N THR A 271 -2.53 15.51 -7.19
CA THR A 271 -3.07 16.82 -6.80
C THR A 271 -2.30 17.39 -5.60
N ILE A 272 -1.98 16.55 -4.60
CA ILE A 272 -1.16 16.93 -3.45
C ILE A 272 0.26 17.30 -3.89
N LEU A 273 0.90 16.50 -4.73
CA LEU A 273 2.25 16.81 -5.22
C LEU A 273 2.26 18.13 -6.00
N HIS A 274 1.27 18.35 -6.87
CA HIS A 274 1.12 19.60 -7.59
C HIS A 274 0.98 20.80 -6.65
N TYR A 275 0.10 20.70 -5.64
CA TYR A 275 -0.08 21.72 -4.61
C TYR A 275 1.22 22.00 -3.84
N LEU A 276 1.96 20.96 -3.41
CA LEU A 276 3.24 21.14 -2.72
C LEU A 276 4.25 21.88 -3.61
N VAL A 277 4.29 21.55 -4.90
CA VAL A 277 5.18 22.20 -5.86
C VAL A 277 4.80 23.67 -6.05
N THR A 278 3.53 23.98 -6.32
CA THR A 278 3.10 25.34 -6.65
C THR A 278 2.99 26.26 -5.44
N GLU A 279 2.44 25.76 -4.33
CA GLU A 279 2.10 26.60 -3.18
C GLU A 279 3.21 26.65 -2.12
N ILE A 280 4.17 25.72 -2.15
CA ILE A 280 5.22 25.65 -1.13
C ILE A 280 6.61 25.78 -1.75
N LEU A 281 6.98 24.85 -2.64
CA LEU A 281 8.34 24.78 -3.15
C LEU A 281 8.67 25.94 -4.11
N LYS A 282 7.71 26.32 -4.97
CA LYS A 282 7.85 27.47 -5.87
C LYS A 282 8.11 28.76 -5.09
N LEU A 283 7.28 29.06 -4.08
CA LEU A 283 7.41 30.26 -3.23
C LEU A 283 8.75 30.32 -2.48
N LYS A 284 9.32 29.17 -2.11
CA LYS A 284 10.65 29.09 -1.48
C LYS A 284 11.81 29.17 -2.46
N GLY A 285 11.55 29.24 -3.76
CA GLY A 285 12.60 29.29 -4.80
C GLY A 285 13.31 27.95 -5.04
N TYR A 286 12.77 26.83 -4.53
CA TYR A 286 13.45 25.53 -4.62
C TYR A 286 13.22 24.81 -5.93
N VAL A 287 12.24 25.22 -6.72
CA VAL A 287 11.93 24.59 -8.01
C VAL A 287 12.80 25.24 -9.07
N LEU A 288 13.60 24.43 -9.77
CA LEU A 288 14.32 24.90 -10.95
C LEU A 288 13.49 24.72 -12.21
N TYR A 289 12.75 23.62 -12.28
CA TYR A 289 11.90 23.29 -13.41
C TYR A 289 10.73 22.42 -12.94
N TYR A 290 9.53 22.71 -13.42
CA TYR A 290 8.35 21.90 -13.17
C TYR A 290 7.47 21.83 -14.41
N GLN A 291 7.03 20.62 -14.77
CA GLN A 291 6.12 20.36 -15.87
C GLN A 291 5.20 19.18 -15.55
N GLN A 292 3.90 19.37 -15.78
CA GLN A 292 2.93 18.29 -15.84
C GLN A 292 2.98 17.58 -17.20
N PRO A 293 2.81 16.24 -17.25
CA PRO A 293 2.88 15.50 -18.49
C PRO A 293 1.69 15.88 -19.39
N ASP A 294 1.94 15.94 -20.69
CA ASP A 294 0.92 15.95 -21.72
C ASP A 294 0.88 14.60 -22.45
N PRO A 295 -0.02 13.68 -22.07
CA PRO A 295 -0.13 12.38 -22.73
C PRO A 295 -0.51 12.46 -24.21
N LEU A 296 -1.01 13.62 -24.67
CA LEU A 296 -1.32 13.86 -26.09
C LEU A 296 -0.10 14.27 -26.91
N ALA A 297 0.99 14.71 -26.26
CA ALA A 297 2.23 15.00 -26.93
C ALA A 297 2.90 13.70 -27.42
N PRO A 298 3.60 13.72 -28.56
CA PRO A 298 4.40 12.57 -29.02
C PRO A 298 5.44 12.10 -27.99
N GLU A 299 5.74 10.80 -27.92
CA GLU A 299 6.73 10.25 -26.97
C GLU A 299 8.15 10.83 -27.13
N ASP A 300 8.49 11.35 -28.31
CA ASP A 300 9.76 12.01 -28.61
C ASP A 300 9.77 13.51 -28.24
N HIS A 301 8.64 14.06 -27.78
CA HIS A 301 8.49 15.44 -27.36
C HIS A 301 8.71 15.61 -25.84
N PRO A 302 9.40 16.66 -25.37
CA PRO A 302 9.63 16.89 -23.93
C PRO A 302 8.33 17.04 -23.12
N ASP A 303 7.31 17.69 -23.69
CA ASP A 303 6.00 17.90 -23.04
C ASP A 303 5.29 16.60 -22.66
N HIS A 304 5.64 15.46 -23.27
CA HIS A 304 5.05 14.16 -22.93
C HIS A 304 5.35 13.74 -21.48
N TYR A 305 6.44 14.23 -20.91
CA TYR A 305 6.98 13.74 -19.66
C TYR A 305 6.66 14.67 -18.48
N TYR A 306 6.41 14.05 -17.32
CA TYR A 306 6.41 14.77 -16.05
C TYR A 306 7.86 15.07 -15.68
N GLN A 307 8.14 16.28 -15.23
CA GLN A 307 9.47 16.69 -14.79
C GLN A 307 9.36 17.62 -13.58
N LEU A 308 10.13 17.32 -12.53
CA LEU A 308 10.33 18.19 -11.38
C LEU A 308 11.81 18.21 -11.00
N THR A 309 12.45 19.36 -11.15
CA THR A 309 13.85 19.58 -10.74
C THR A 309 13.89 20.52 -9.55
N LEU A 310 14.52 20.07 -8.46
CA LEU A 310 14.64 20.80 -7.20
C LEU A 310 16.10 21.09 -6.88
N SER A 311 16.35 22.28 -6.35
CA SER A 311 17.64 22.67 -5.77
C SER A 311 17.42 23.76 -4.72
N ASN A 312 18.48 24.23 -4.09
CA ASN A 312 18.45 25.42 -3.25
C ASN A 312 19.67 26.29 -3.54
N ASP A 313 19.60 27.56 -3.12
CA ASP A 313 20.64 28.55 -3.45
C ASP A 313 22.01 28.20 -2.87
N LEU A 314 22.07 27.46 -1.74
CA LEU A 314 23.33 26.99 -1.17
C LEU A 314 24.00 25.97 -2.09
N TRP A 315 23.24 25.00 -2.59
CA TRP A 315 23.74 23.98 -3.53
C TRP A 315 24.15 24.58 -4.86
N LEU A 316 23.37 25.51 -5.42
CA LEU A 316 23.73 26.21 -6.65
C LEU A 316 25.03 27.02 -6.51
N LYS A 317 25.20 27.73 -5.37
CA LYS A 317 26.45 28.45 -5.06
C LYS A 317 27.64 27.49 -4.89
N ASN A 318 27.43 26.31 -4.29
CA ASN A 318 28.48 25.30 -4.23
C ASN A 318 28.83 24.78 -5.63
N GLY A 319 27.83 24.55 -6.50
CA GLY A 319 28.03 24.19 -7.89
C GLY A 319 28.83 25.23 -8.68
N GLN A 320 28.57 26.52 -8.47
CA GLN A 320 29.38 27.60 -9.03
C GLN A 320 30.84 27.53 -8.55
N LYS A 321 31.06 27.41 -7.23
CA LYS A 321 32.41 27.50 -6.65
C LYS A 321 33.27 26.28 -6.94
N PHE A 322 32.69 25.09 -6.86
CA PHE A 322 33.43 23.83 -6.83
C PHE A 322 33.04 22.88 -7.97
N GLY A 323 31.87 23.06 -8.57
CA GLY A 323 31.35 22.19 -9.63
C GLY A 323 31.85 22.52 -11.04
N ASN A 324 32.89 23.35 -11.22
CA ASN A 324 33.38 23.72 -12.56
C ASN A 324 34.19 22.61 -13.26
N PHE A 325 34.77 21.68 -12.49
CA PHE A 325 35.59 20.62 -13.05
C PHE A 325 34.75 19.40 -13.44
N CYS A 326 34.04 18.81 -12.48
CA CYS A 326 33.26 17.60 -12.70
C CYS A 326 31.99 17.56 -11.81
N ILE A 327 30.93 16.96 -12.33
CA ILE A 327 29.70 16.62 -11.61
C ILE A 327 29.43 15.13 -11.69
N GLY A 328 28.82 14.55 -10.67
CA GLY A 328 28.30 13.19 -10.71
C GLY A 328 26.82 13.17 -11.06
N LEU A 329 26.40 12.24 -11.91
CA LEU A 329 25.01 11.96 -12.24
C LEU A 329 24.71 10.51 -11.94
N ASP A 330 23.67 10.26 -11.15
CA ASP A 330 23.22 8.90 -10.85
C ASP A 330 21.70 8.83 -10.73
N GLY A 331 21.10 7.84 -11.39
CA GLY A 331 19.66 7.60 -11.40
C GLY A 331 19.31 6.51 -10.39
N THR A 332 18.49 6.83 -9.39
CA THR A 332 17.99 5.83 -8.44
C THR A 332 16.49 5.60 -8.63
N TYR A 333 16.12 4.33 -8.78
CA TYR A 333 14.75 3.89 -9.03
C TYR A 333 14.05 3.34 -7.78
N ASP A 334 14.74 3.24 -6.64
CA ASP A 334 14.18 2.62 -5.43
C ASP A 334 13.76 3.64 -4.35
N LEU A 335 13.85 4.93 -4.67
CA LEU A 335 13.53 6.02 -3.73
C LEU A 335 12.05 6.37 -3.66
N ASN A 336 11.21 5.79 -4.53
CA ASN A 336 9.76 5.96 -4.48
C ASN A 336 9.02 4.69 -4.94
N ASN A 337 7.75 4.58 -4.55
CA ASN A 337 6.90 3.40 -4.82
C ASN A 337 6.56 3.20 -6.31
N ASP A 338 6.79 4.21 -7.14
CA ASP A 338 6.50 4.16 -8.57
C ASP A 338 7.71 3.68 -9.38
N HIS A 339 8.83 3.41 -8.71
CA HIS A 339 10.13 3.22 -9.33
C HIS A 339 10.46 4.30 -10.37
N VAL A 340 9.94 5.50 -10.11
CA VAL A 340 10.16 6.68 -10.94
C VAL A 340 11.60 7.10 -10.72
N PRO A 341 12.38 7.33 -11.78
CA PRO A 341 13.76 7.72 -11.65
C PRO A 341 13.88 9.03 -10.88
N ILE A 342 14.68 9.00 -9.82
CA ILE A 342 15.22 10.18 -9.19
C ILE A 342 16.67 10.31 -9.65
N LEU A 343 16.90 11.26 -10.55
CA LEU A 343 18.24 11.64 -10.97
C LEU A 343 18.83 12.57 -9.92
N THR A 344 19.96 12.17 -9.35
CA THR A 344 20.74 12.99 -8.41
C THR A 344 21.93 13.59 -9.13
N VAL A 345 22.10 14.90 -9.00
CA VAL A 345 23.27 15.63 -9.48
C VAL A 345 24.11 16.00 -8.26
N ILE A 346 25.39 15.64 -8.25
CA ILE A 346 26.32 15.93 -7.15
C ILE A 346 27.54 16.72 -7.62
N VAL A 347 28.09 17.51 -6.72
CA VAL A 347 29.38 18.23 -6.88
C VAL A 347 30.24 17.99 -5.65
N GLU A 348 31.56 18.02 -5.81
CA GLU A 348 32.49 18.06 -4.68
C GLU A 348 32.46 19.45 -4.05
N ASN A 349 32.58 19.55 -2.72
CA ASN A 349 32.67 20.83 -2.00
C ASN A 349 34.11 21.13 -1.54
N ASN A 350 34.33 22.27 -0.87
CA ASN A 350 35.64 22.66 -0.32
C ASN A 350 36.22 21.71 0.73
N THR A 351 35.42 20.79 1.29
CA THR A 351 35.89 19.77 2.25
C THR A 351 36.25 18.44 1.58
N GLY A 352 36.18 18.36 0.25
CA GLY A 352 36.36 17.11 -0.49
C GLY A 352 35.18 16.14 -0.39
N CYS A 353 34.01 16.62 0.07
CA CYS A 353 32.81 15.81 0.23
C CYS A 353 31.84 16.04 -0.93
N ALA A 354 31.14 14.98 -1.36
CA ALA A 354 30.03 15.10 -2.30
C ALA A 354 28.84 15.81 -1.64
N THR A 355 28.34 16.87 -2.28
CA THR A 355 27.10 17.56 -1.92
C THR A 355 26.12 17.51 -3.08
N PRO A 356 24.80 17.40 -2.81
CA PRO A 356 23.80 17.56 -3.85
C PRO A 356 23.91 18.93 -4.52
N LEU A 357 23.75 18.93 -5.82
CA LEU A 357 23.52 20.13 -6.63
C LEU A 357 22.04 20.26 -6.98
N ALA A 358 21.39 19.17 -7.39
CA ALA A 358 19.97 19.12 -7.70
C ALA A 358 19.44 17.69 -7.61
N PHE A 359 18.12 17.58 -7.42
CA PHE A 359 17.36 16.33 -7.55
C PHE A 359 16.31 16.51 -8.63
N SER A 360 16.18 15.52 -9.52
CA SER A 360 15.21 15.54 -10.60
C SER A 360 14.34 14.29 -10.54
N LEU A 361 13.04 14.49 -10.47
CA LEU A 361 12.01 13.45 -10.55
C LEU A 361 11.37 13.50 -11.94
N SER A 362 11.37 12.37 -12.66
CA SER A 362 10.71 12.29 -13.97
C SER A 362 9.97 10.97 -14.14
N ASN A 363 8.82 10.95 -14.83
CA ASN A 363 8.07 9.71 -15.05
C ASN A 363 8.77 8.68 -15.96
N LYS A 364 9.85 9.06 -16.65
CA LYS A 364 10.69 8.19 -17.47
C LYS A 364 12.10 8.78 -17.53
N GLU A 365 13.13 7.94 -17.39
CA GLU A 365 14.52 8.39 -17.57
C GLU A 365 14.86 8.32 -19.06
N ASN A 366 15.08 9.47 -19.68
CA ASN A 366 15.44 9.57 -21.09
C ASN A 366 16.33 10.80 -21.33
N ASN A 367 16.79 10.98 -22.56
CA ASN A 367 17.68 12.09 -22.91
C ASN A 367 17.05 13.47 -22.64
N TRP A 368 15.74 13.62 -22.78
CA TRP A 368 15.04 14.89 -22.57
C TRP A 368 14.93 15.24 -21.09
N THR A 369 14.44 14.31 -20.26
CA THR A 369 14.25 14.49 -18.82
C THR A 369 15.59 14.73 -18.10
N ILE A 370 16.64 13.99 -18.49
CA ILE A 370 18.01 14.23 -17.99
C ILE A 370 18.50 15.63 -18.42
N ARG A 371 18.24 16.03 -19.67
CA ARG A 371 18.65 17.34 -20.18
C ARG A 371 17.99 18.49 -19.39
N LEU A 372 16.69 18.38 -19.12
CA LEU A 372 15.94 19.35 -18.30
C LEU A 372 16.42 19.40 -16.85
N ALA A 373 16.86 18.27 -16.30
CA ALA A 373 17.44 18.21 -14.95
C ALA A 373 18.76 18.99 -14.82
N ILE A 374 19.50 19.13 -15.92
CA ILE A 374 20.85 19.74 -15.95
C ILE A 374 20.80 21.21 -16.37
N GLN A 375 19.67 21.71 -16.91
CA GLN A 375 19.52 23.11 -17.31
C GLN A 375 19.83 24.05 -16.13
N ALA A 376 20.95 24.78 -16.27
CA ALA A 376 21.73 25.26 -15.14
C ALA A 376 21.28 26.67 -14.69
N ASN A 377 20.72 26.74 -13.49
CA ASN A 377 20.49 27.98 -12.72
C ASN A 377 21.72 28.37 -11.87
N ILE A 378 22.92 28.07 -12.36
CA ILE A 378 24.16 28.30 -11.61
C ILE A 378 24.49 29.81 -11.64
N PRO A 379 24.65 30.46 -10.48
CA PRO A 379 24.97 31.90 -10.44
C PRO A 379 26.35 32.16 -11.06
N CYS A 380 26.56 33.30 -11.71
CA CYS A 380 27.86 33.68 -12.26
C CYS A 380 28.90 33.98 -11.16
N SER A 381 30.20 34.02 -11.45
CA SER A 381 31.25 34.27 -10.46
C SER A 381 31.51 35.75 -10.13
N ARG A 382 30.72 36.69 -10.65
CA ARG A 382 30.93 38.13 -10.46
C ARG A 382 30.49 38.56 -9.06
N SER A 383 31.39 39.14 -8.28
CA SER A 383 31.13 39.61 -6.92
C SER A 383 30.07 40.71 -6.82
N GLU A 384 29.88 41.48 -7.89
CA GLU A 384 28.91 42.59 -7.96
C GLU A 384 27.53 42.15 -8.49
N CYS A 385 27.35 40.86 -8.77
CA CYS A 385 26.08 40.37 -9.29
C CYS A 385 25.12 39.99 -8.15
N ASN A 386 23.91 40.54 -8.17
CA ASN A 386 22.86 40.22 -7.19
C ASN A 386 22.26 38.81 -7.37
N HIS A 387 22.60 38.12 -8.47
CA HIS A 387 22.10 36.79 -8.84
C HIS A 387 20.56 36.67 -8.81
N GLU A 388 19.89 37.72 -9.27
CA GLU A 388 18.42 37.75 -9.37
C GLU A 388 17.90 36.66 -10.30
N TRP A 389 16.75 36.10 -9.93
CA TRP A 389 16.05 35.07 -10.67
C TRP A 389 14.53 35.30 -10.58
N TYR A 390 13.81 34.80 -11.58
CA TYR A 390 12.35 34.81 -11.62
C TYR A 390 11.83 33.49 -12.19
N TYR A 391 10.52 33.24 -12.03
CA TYR A 391 9.86 32.12 -12.68
C TYR A 391 9.22 32.56 -14.00
N GLN A 392 9.39 31.74 -15.02
CA GLN A 392 8.76 31.89 -16.31
C GLN A 392 7.85 30.68 -16.56
N ASP A 393 6.61 30.93 -16.97
CA ASP A 393 5.71 29.85 -17.35
C ASP A 393 6.16 29.23 -18.68
N LEU A 394 6.04 27.90 -18.79
CA LEU A 394 6.38 27.18 -20.00
C LEU A 394 5.38 27.49 -21.12
N PRO A 395 5.78 27.50 -22.40
CA PRO A 395 4.88 27.77 -23.53
C PRO A 395 3.66 26.84 -23.59
N SER A 396 3.79 25.61 -23.07
CA SER A 396 2.71 24.63 -22.98
C SER A 396 1.60 25.02 -22.00
N GLY A 397 1.83 26.01 -21.13
CA GLY A 397 0.94 26.39 -20.04
C GLY A 397 0.82 25.34 -18.92
N LYS A 398 1.62 24.26 -18.98
CA LYS A 398 1.55 23.11 -18.07
C LYS A 398 2.72 23.05 -17.06
N GLY A 399 3.43 24.15 -16.88
CA GLY A 399 4.59 24.19 -16.02
C GLY A 399 5.28 25.54 -15.99
N PHE A 400 6.40 25.60 -15.28
CA PHE A 400 7.23 26.79 -15.15
C PHE A 400 8.70 26.41 -14.93
N GLU A 401 9.60 27.31 -15.26
CA GLU A 401 11.04 27.19 -15.01
C GLU A 401 11.57 28.41 -14.28
N ARG A 402 12.61 28.21 -13.46
CA ARG A 402 13.35 29.30 -12.83
C ARG A 402 14.42 29.76 -13.82
N ILE A 403 14.50 31.07 -14.03
CA ILE A 403 15.51 31.70 -14.88
C ILE A 403 16.36 32.60 -14.00
N SER A 404 17.68 32.34 -14.00
CA SER A 404 18.66 33.20 -13.33
C SER A 404 19.28 34.15 -14.35
N ASN A 405 19.08 35.46 -14.19
CA ASN A 405 19.48 36.49 -15.16
C ASN A 405 20.97 36.42 -15.54
N CYS A 406 21.79 36.06 -14.56
CA CYS A 406 23.24 36.00 -14.72
C CYS A 406 23.79 34.66 -15.21
N ALA A 407 22.98 33.58 -15.24
CA ALA A 407 23.46 32.25 -15.61
C ALA A 407 23.95 32.18 -17.07
N ASN A 408 23.38 33.00 -17.96
CA ASN A 408 23.79 33.07 -19.37
C ASN A 408 25.12 33.81 -19.60
N ILE A 409 25.67 34.48 -18.57
CA ILE A 409 26.88 35.31 -18.69
C ILE A 409 28.16 34.47 -18.58
N GLN A 410 28.11 33.33 -17.90
CA GLN A 410 29.24 32.42 -17.72
C GLN A 410 28.77 30.98 -17.94
N LEU A 411 29.24 30.32 -18.99
CA LEU A 411 28.92 28.92 -19.24
C LEU A 411 29.57 28.04 -18.17
N TRP A 412 28.77 27.65 -17.17
CA TRP A 412 29.10 26.55 -16.29
C TRP A 412 29.16 25.26 -17.12
N ASN A 413 30.37 24.73 -17.32
CA ASN A 413 30.65 23.70 -18.33
C ASN A 413 31.56 22.57 -17.80
N PRO A 414 31.13 21.83 -16.75
CA PRO A 414 31.91 20.71 -16.20
C PRO A 414 31.90 19.46 -17.07
N LEU A 415 32.75 18.49 -16.70
CA LEU A 415 32.64 17.10 -17.14
C LEU A 415 31.55 16.38 -16.32
N ALA A 416 30.74 15.55 -16.95
CA ALA A 416 29.78 14.71 -16.24
C ALA A 416 30.31 13.29 -16.05
N MET A 417 30.46 12.86 -14.80
CA MET A 417 30.66 11.47 -14.44
C MET A 417 29.32 10.75 -14.47
N ILE A 418 29.16 9.85 -15.42
CA ILE A 418 27.92 9.10 -15.69
C ILE A 418 28.18 7.60 -15.64
N ASP A 419 27.14 6.81 -15.43
CA ASP A 419 27.17 5.37 -15.71
C ASP A 419 27.19 5.09 -17.23
N LYS A 420 27.08 3.81 -17.63
CA LYS A 420 27.02 3.42 -19.06
C LYS A 420 25.62 3.66 -19.66
N HIS A 421 24.87 4.66 -19.21
CA HIS A 421 23.54 4.97 -19.71
C HIS A 421 23.62 5.85 -20.98
N ARG A 422 23.23 5.28 -22.12
CA ARG A 422 23.26 5.96 -23.43
C ARG A 422 22.42 7.27 -23.45
N PRO A 423 21.20 7.32 -22.89
CA PRO A 423 20.44 8.55 -22.78
C PRO A 423 21.16 9.66 -22.02
N SER A 424 21.85 9.35 -20.91
CA SER A 424 22.64 10.33 -20.15
C SER A 424 23.72 10.97 -21.02
N ARG A 425 24.45 10.16 -21.80
CA ARG A 425 25.48 10.67 -22.72
C ARG A 425 24.90 11.60 -23.79
N ILE A 426 23.75 11.26 -24.36
CA ILE A 426 23.08 12.09 -25.39
C ILE A 426 22.59 13.40 -24.76
N ALA A 427 22.03 13.35 -23.55
CA ALA A 427 21.49 14.53 -22.86
C ALA A 427 22.56 15.61 -22.61
N ILE A 428 23.76 15.20 -22.20
CA ILE A 428 24.85 16.12 -21.83
C ILE A 428 25.68 16.63 -23.01
N GLN A 429 25.62 15.97 -24.17
CA GLN A 429 26.56 16.20 -25.28
C GLN A 429 26.54 17.64 -25.83
N SER A 430 25.42 18.35 -25.67
CA SER A 430 25.26 19.76 -26.08
C SER A 430 25.19 20.74 -24.90
N LEU A 431 25.28 20.26 -23.66
CA LEU A 431 25.15 21.07 -22.44
C LEU A 431 26.46 21.22 -21.67
N LEU A 432 27.29 20.18 -21.67
CA LEU A 432 28.46 20.04 -20.82
C LEU A 432 29.71 19.72 -21.64
N ARG A 433 30.88 19.80 -21.01
CA ARG A 433 32.19 19.67 -21.68
C ARG A 433 32.41 18.27 -22.25
N GLY A 434 31.78 17.27 -21.65
CA GLY A 434 31.87 15.87 -22.03
C GLY A 434 31.46 14.95 -20.89
N SER A 435 31.60 13.64 -21.11
CA SER A 435 31.39 12.62 -20.07
C SER A 435 32.66 11.87 -19.71
N ILE A 436 32.71 11.42 -18.47
CA ILE A 436 33.61 10.38 -17.99
C ILE A 436 32.73 9.22 -17.51
N LEU A 437 33.08 7.98 -17.85
CA LEU A 437 32.39 6.81 -17.30
C LEU A 437 32.81 6.59 -15.84
N CYS A 438 31.83 6.41 -14.97
CA CYS A 438 32.04 6.17 -13.55
C CYS A 438 32.76 4.84 -13.32
N TRP A 439 33.98 4.92 -12.78
CA TRP A 439 34.81 3.75 -12.49
C TRP A 439 34.12 2.77 -11.53
N PHE A 440 33.40 3.27 -10.53
CA PHE A 440 32.66 2.42 -9.59
C PHE A 440 31.61 1.56 -10.29
N HIS A 441 30.83 2.15 -11.20
CA HIS A 441 29.83 1.42 -11.99
C HIS A 441 30.46 0.41 -12.94
N ILE A 442 31.60 0.76 -13.54
CA ILE A 442 32.38 -0.18 -14.37
C ILE A 442 32.83 -1.38 -13.53
N MET A 443 33.47 -1.13 -12.38
CA MET A 443 33.98 -2.20 -11.51
C MET A 443 32.86 -3.05 -10.91
N LYS A 444 31.73 -2.44 -10.54
CA LYS A 444 30.53 -3.16 -10.08
C LYS A 444 30.00 -4.08 -11.16
N THR A 445 29.83 -3.59 -12.39
CA THR A 445 29.37 -4.38 -13.54
C THR A 445 30.32 -5.55 -13.83
N ILE A 446 31.63 -5.28 -13.81
CA ILE A 446 32.65 -6.32 -13.99
C ILE A 446 32.56 -7.39 -12.89
N GLY A 447 32.44 -6.97 -11.63
CA GLY A 447 32.30 -7.88 -10.48
C GLY A 447 31.02 -8.73 -10.53
N GLU A 448 29.89 -8.16 -10.94
CA GLU A 448 28.63 -8.88 -11.16
C GLU A 448 28.77 -9.92 -12.28
N ASN A 449 29.44 -9.57 -13.37
CA ASN A 449 29.71 -10.49 -14.48
C ASN A 449 30.64 -11.65 -14.07
N PHE A 450 31.62 -11.40 -13.20
CA PHE A 450 32.45 -12.46 -12.62
C PHE A 450 31.64 -13.40 -11.72
N ARG A 451 30.77 -12.85 -10.85
CA ARG A 451 29.91 -13.66 -9.96
C ARG A 451 28.90 -14.51 -10.72
N ASN A 452 28.39 -13.99 -11.84
CA ASN A 452 27.40 -14.68 -12.66
C ASN A 452 28.03 -15.62 -13.72
N GLY A 453 29.37 -15.78 -13.73
CA GLY A 453 30.07 -16.67 -14.66
C GLY A 453 30.05 -16.23 -16.12
N ILE A 454 29.61 -14.99 -16.41
CA ILE A 454 29.39 -14.50 -17.78
C ILE A 454 30.72 -14.33 -18.55
N PHE A 455 31.85 -14.23 -17.85
CA PHE A 455 33.19 -14.17 -18.47
C PHE A 455 33.79 -15.54 -18.84
N LEU A 456 33.20 -16.67 -18.42
CA LEU A 456 33.70 -18.00 -18.82
C LEU A 456 33.30 -18.42 -20.25
N GLY A 457 32.42 -17.65 -20.92
CA GLY A 457 31.94 -17.97 -22.27
C GLY A 457 32.53 -17.17 -23.43
N GLN A 458 33.36 -16.14 -23.18
CA GLN A 458 33.88 -15.25 -24.24
C GLN A 458 35.40 -15.25 -24.41
N PHE A 459 36.13 -16.11 -23.70
CA PHE A 459 37.57 -16.35 -23.91
C PHE A 459 37.88 -17.78 -24.39
N ILE A 460 36.91 -18.48 -24.97
CA ILE A 460 37.18 -19.71 -25.73
C ILE A 460 37.05 -19.37 -27.22
N ILE A 461 38.21 -19.07 -27.81
CA ILE A 461 38.58 -19.21 -29.23
C ILE A 461 37.81 -18.32 -30.23
N HIS A 462 38.38 -17.16 -30.56
CA HIS A 462 39.06 -16.95 -31.85
C HIS A 462 39.99 -15.74 -31.82
#